data_AF-T0ZKT6-F1
#
_entry.id   AF-T0ZKT6-F1
#
_cell.length_a   1.000
_cell.length_b   1.000
_cell.length_c   1.000
_cell.angle_alpha   90.00
_cell.angle_beta   90.00
_cell.angle_gamma   90.00
#
_symmetry.space_group_name_H-M   'P 1'
#
loop_
_entity.id
_entity.type
_entity.pdbx_description
1 polymer ?
#
loop_
_entity_poly.entity_id
_entity_poly.type
_entity_poly.pdbx_seq_one_letter_code
_entity_poly.pdbx_strand_id
1 'polypeptide(L)'
;LIFIALSSVFAGFVGALAGLGGGVFIVPILTLIFHVSFATAIGASIVSVIATSSGAAAVYVRDHMTNLRVGMFLEIATTTGAVCGALVSSMLNDTVLFIVFGVILLISAIPLVMRLGEELPRGVQNDKWAGRLKLPGTYSDRRTHENVPYHVAHVPIGFGMMYVAGLISGLLGIGSGTFKVLAMDTAMRLPMKVSTTTSNFMIG
;
A
#
# COMPACT_ATOMS: atom_id res chain seq x y z
N LEU A 1 21.81 13.98 -15.19
CA LEU A 1 21.90 13.13 -13.97
C LEU A 1 21.47 13.88 -12.70
N ILE A 2 22.07 15.02 -12.35
CA ILE A 2 21.74 15.77 -11.11
C ILE A 2 20.26 16.23 -11.05
N PHE A 3 19.71 16.78 -12.15
CA PHE A 3 18.29 17.18 -12.20
C PHE A 3 17.32 16.00 -12.05
N ILE A 4 17.64 14.85 -12.66
CA ILE A 4 16.84 13.61 -12.53
C ILE A 4 16.83 13.17 -11.06
N ALA A 5 18.00 13.09 -10.43
CA ALA A 5 18.12 12.69 -9.03
C ALA A 5 17.33 13.61 -8.08
N LEU A 6 17.47 14.93 -8.23
CA LEU A 6 16.72 15.92 -7.43
C LEU A 6 15.21 15.78 -7.62
N SER A 7 14.74 15.65 -8.86
CA SER A 7 13.32 15.49 -9.15
C SER A 7 12.73 14.19 -8.60
N SER A 8 13.46 13.07 -8.70
CA SER A 8 13.03 11.77 -8.16
C SER A 8 13.02 11.76 -6.63
N VAL A 9 13.99 12.40 -5.97
CA VAL A 9 14.00 12.56 -4.51
C VAL A 9 12.81 13.41 -4.06
N PHE A 10 12.54 14.52 -4.73
CA PHE A 10 11.39 15.37 -4.42
C PHE A 10 10.06 14.64 -4.64
N ALA A 11 9.93 13.93 -5.75
CA ALA A 11 8.76 13.10 -6.06
C ALA A 11 8.55 11.98 -5.04
N GLY A 12 9.63 11.30 -4.64
CA GLY A 12 9.62 10.29 -3.59
C GLY A 12 9.20 10.88 -2.24
N PHE A 13 9.70 12.07 -1.89
CA PHE A 13 9.31 12.79 -0.68
C PHE A 13 7.82 13.17 -0.68
N VAL A 14 7.32 13.77 -1.77
CA VAL A 14 5.89 14.13 -1.92
C VAL A 14 5.01 12.88 -1.90
N GLY A 15 5.41 11.81 -2.59
CA GLY A 15 4.65 10.56 -2.59
C GLY A 15 4.69 9.82 -1.24
N ALA A 16 5.77 9.96 -0.46
CA ALA A 16 5.84 9.46 0.91
C ALA A 16 4.92 10.26 1.84
N LEU A 17 4.89 11.59 1.72
CA LEU A 17 3.94 12.44 2.45
C LEU A 17 2.47 12.10 2.11
N ALA A 18 2.20 11.75 0.85
CA ALA A 18 0.89 11.32 0.41
C ALA A 18 0.55 9.85 0.78
N GLY A 19 1.47 9.11 1.40
CA GLY A 19 1.27 7.69 1.77
C GLY A 19 1.16 6.73 0.57
N LEU A 20 1.54 7.18 -0.62
CA LEU A 20 1.42 6.47 -1.91
C LEU A 20 2.71 5.75 -2.35
N GLY A 21 3.80 5.85 -1.57
CA GLY A 21 5.04 5.14 -1.84
C GLY A 21 5.95 5.77 -2.90
N GLY A 22 5.77 7.05 -3.27
CA GLY A 22 6.69 7.76 -4.19
C GLY A 22 6.55 7.38 -5.67
N GLY A 23 6.25 6.11 -5.97
CA GLY A 23 6.21 5.57 -7.33
C GLY A 23 5.18 6.21 -8.24
N VAL A 24 4.05 6.64 -7.67
CA VAL A 24 2.97 7.36 -8.39
C VAL A 24 3.50 8.61 -9.08
N PHE A 25 4.48 9.28 -8.48
CA PHE A 25 5.07 10.51 -9.01
C PHE A 25 6.36 10.24 -9.79
N ILE A 26 7.17 9.26 -9.38
CA ILE A 26 8.44 8.93 -10.05
C ILE A 26 8.21 8.42 -11.47
N VAL A 27 7.22 7.53 -11.68
CA VAL A 27 6.97 6.93 -13.00
C VAL A 27 6.56 8.00 -14.03
N PRO A 28 5.57 8.90 -13.79
CA PRO A 28 5.22 9.95 -14.75
C PRO A 28 6.35 10.96 -14.97
N ILE A 29 7.11 11.33 -13.93
CA ILE A 29 8.22 12.28 -14.08
C ILE A 29 9.29 11.69 -15.00
N LEU A 30 9.71 10.45 -14.79
CA LEU A 30 10.74 9.82 -15.60
C LEU A 30 10.27 9.57 -17.04
N THR A 31 9.01 9.22 -17.24
CA THR A 31 8.47 8.85 -18.56
C THR A 31 8.02 10.05 -19.39
N LEU A 32 7.34 11.03 -18.78
CA LEU A 32 6.80 12.19 -19.49
C LEU A 32 7.80 13.35 -19.61
N ILE A 33 8.61 13.59 -18.58
CA ILE A 33 9.55 14.74 -18.55
C ILE A 33 10.92 14.32 -19.09
N PHE A 34 11.42 13.16 -18.65
CA PHE A 34 12.77 12.70 -19.01
C PHE A 34 12.79 11.68 -20.15
N HIS A 35 11.63 11.29 -20.69
CA HIS A 35 11.50 10.35 -21.81
C HIS A 35 12.24 9.02 -21.61
N VAL A 36 12.33 8.57 -20.36
CA VAL A 36 12.89 7.25 -20.01
C VAL A 36 11.87 6.17 -20.39
N SER A 37 12.35 4.99 -20.82
CA SER A 37 11.49 3.85 -21.10
C SER A 37 10.66 3.47 -19.88
N PHE A 38 9.43 2.99 -20.13
CA PHE A 38 8.48 2.68 -19.06
C PHE A 38 9.04 1.60 -18.13
N ALA A 39 9.64 0.55 -18.69
CA ALA A 39 10.29 -0.52 -17.94
C ALA A 39 11.37 0.00 -16.97
N THR A 40 12.22 0.95 -17.40
CA THR A 40 13.27 1.51 -16.54
C THR A 40 12.69 2.43 -15.47
N ALA A 41 11.63 3.19 -15.79
CA ALA A 41 10.94 4.03 -14.82
C ALA A 41 10.25 3.22 -13.71
N ILE A 42 9.60 2.10 -14.06
CA ILE A 42 9.05 1.13 -13.09
C ILE A 42 10.15 0.61 -12.17
N GLY A 43 11.28 0.17 -12.73
CA GLY A 43 12.40 -0.36 -11.94
C GLY A 43 12.95 0.67 -10.95
N ALA A 44 13.15 1.90 -11.40
CA ALA A 44 13.59 3.00 -10.54
C ALA A 44 12.57 3.35 -9.45
N SER A 45 11.28 3.30 -9.79
CA SER A 45 10.17 3.52 -8.85
C SER A 45 10.17 2.50 -7.72
N ILE A 46 10.29 1.20 -8.02
CA ILE A 46 10.32 0.14 -6.99
C ILE A 46 11.48 0.34 -6.02
N VAL A 47 12.68 0.66 -6.52
CA VAL A 47 13.84 0.93 -5.66
C VAL A 47 13.56 2.09 -4.70
N SER A 48 12.92 3.16 -5.20
CA SER A 48 12.54 4.30 -4.36
C SER A 48 11.43 3.96 -3.35
N VAL A 49 10.42 3.18 -3.76
CA VAL A 49 9.35 2.69 -2.89
C VAL A 49 9.94 1.85 -1.74
N ILE A 50 10.85 0.93 -2.04
CA ILE A 50 11.51 0.08 -1.03
C ILE A 50 12.32 0.96 -0.07
N ALA A 51 13.11 1.91 -0.58
CA ALA A 51 13.93 2.80 0.24
C ALA A 51 13.09 3.68 1.17
N THR A 52 12.02 4.30 0.66
CA THR A 52 11.12 5.15 1.44
C THR A 52 10.32 4.34 2.47
N SER A 53 9.88 3.13 2.11
CA SER A 53 9.10 2.26 2.99
C SER A 53 9.95 1.64 4.09
N SER A 54 11.18 1.24 3.79
CA SER A 54 12.14 0.76 4.79
C SER A 54 12.42 1.82 5.86
N GLY A 55 12.57 3.08 5.43
CA GLY A 55 12.74 4.22 6.35
C GLY A 55 11.53 4.45 7.26
N ALA A 56 10.31 4.35 6.72
CA ALA A 56 9.08 4.49 7.50
C ALA A 56 8.83 3.29 8.44
N ALA A 57 9.03 2.06 7.96
CA ALA A 57 8.79 0.83 8.71
C ALA A 57 9.66 0.76 9.98
N ALA A 58 10.92 1.19 9.92
CA ALA A 58 11.82 1.21 11.07
C ALA A 58 11.31 2.11 12.21
N VAL A 59 10.59 3.19 11.89
CA VAL A 59 9.98 4.10 12.88
C VAL A 59 8.70 3.50 13.45
N TYR A 60 7.84 2.91 12.62
CA TYR A 60 6.55 2.36 13.06
C TYR A 60 6.67 1.07 13.90
N VAL A 61 7.66 0.22 13.61
CA VAL A 61 7.92 -0.99 14.41
C VAL A 61 8.35 -0.62 15.84
N ARG A 62 9.07 0.50 16.01
CA ARG A 62 9.49 1.00 17.33
C ARG A 62 8.33 1.54 18.18
N ASP A 63 7.27 2.04 17.56
CA ASP A 63 6.13 2.64 18.27
C ASP A 63 5.04 1.62 18.70
N HIS A 64 5.21 0.30 18.45
CA HIS A 64 4.25 -0.78 18.78
C HIS A 64 2.80 -0.59 18.27
N MET A 65 2.59 0.31 17.31
CA MET A 65 1.27 0.66 16.76
C MET A 65 0.79 -0.27 15.64
N THR A 66 1.56 -1.34 15.33
CA THR A 66 1.36 -2.19 14.16
C THR A 66 0.83 -3.57 14.56
N ASN A 67 -0.25 -4.05 13.93
CA ASN A 67 -0.68 -5.43 14.11
C ASN A 67 0.15 -6.36 13.23
N LEU A 68 1.28 -6.81 13.76
CA LEU A 68 2.22 -7.70 13.09
C LEU A 68 1.56 -9.00 12.58
N ARG A 69 0.55 -9.54 13.26
CA ARG A 69 -0.12 -10.78 12.82
C ARG A 69 -0.96 -10.57 11.57
N VAL A 70 -1.73 -9.48 11.53
CA VAL A 70 -2.51 -9.10 10.34
C VAL A 70 -1.54 -8.75 9.20
N GLY A 71 -0.48 -7.98 9.50
CA GLY A 71 0.55 -7.62 8.55
C GLY A 71 1.17 -8.84 7.86
N MET A 72 1.73 -9.77 8.62
CA MET A 72 2.36 -10.99 8.06
C MET A 72 1.38 -11.85 7.26
N PHE A 73 0.14 -11.99 7.72
CA PHE A 73 -0.86 -12.80 7.01
C PHE A 73 -1.24 -12.20 5.64
N LEU A 74 -1.48 -10.88 5.60
CA LEU A 74 -1.83 -10.18 4.38
C LEU A 74 -0.62 -9.97 3.45
N GLU A 75 0.59 -9.97 4.00
CA GLU A 75 1.84 -9.85 3.24
C GLU A 75 2.05 -11.08 2.37
N ILE A 76 1.74 -12.30 2.84
CA ILE A 76 1.79 -13.52 2.01
C ILE A 76 0.91 -13.38 0.74
N ALA A 77 -0.31 -12.88 0.88
CA ALA A 77 -1.21 -12.63 -0.25
C ALA A 77 -0.61 -11.62 -1.22
N THR A 78 -0.11 -10.52 -0.68
CA THR A 78 0.46 -9.43 -1.47
C THR A 78 1.71 -9.89 -2.21
N THR A 79 2.64 -10.56 -1.53
CA THR A 79 3.91 -11.03 -2.10
C THR A 79 3.65 -12.05 -3.20
N THR A 80 2.71 -12.98 -2.99
CA THR A 80 2.30 -13.94 -4.04
C THR A 80 1.69 -13.20 -5.24
N GLY A 81 0.81 -12.23 -4.99
CA GLY A 81 0.26 -11.37 -6.05
C GLY A 81 1.33 -10.61 -6.81
N ALA A 82 2.30 -10.02 -6.10
CA ALA A 82 3.39 -9.25 -6.69
C ALA A 82 4.30 -10.10 -7.58
N VAL A 83 4.62 -11.33 -7.17
CA VAL A 83 5.35 -12.28 -8.02
C VAL A 83 4.56 -12.58 -9.29
N CYS A 84 3.26 -12.89 -9.18
CA CYS A 84 2.41 -13.10 -10.35
C CYS A 84 2.37 -11.86 -11.25
N GLY A 85 2.22 -10.66 -10.67
CA GLY A 85 2.21 -9.40 -11.40
C GLY A 85 3.53 -9.12 -12.12
N ALA A 86 4.67 -9.37 -11.49
CA ALA A 86 5.99 -9.21 -12.10
C ALA A 86 6.19 -10.18 -13.29
N LEU A 87 5.73 -11.43 -13.16
CA LEU A 87 5.77 -12.41 -14.23
C LEU A 87 4.86 -12.02 -15.41
N VAL A 88 3.68 -11.49 -15.14
CA VAL A 88 2.80 -10.98 -16.20
C VAL A 88 3.39 -9.73 -16.84
N SER A 89 4.04 -8.86 -16.07
CA SER A 89 4.66 -7.62 -16.55
C SER A 89 5.71 -7.89 -17.63
N SER A 90 6.53 -8.94 -17.46
CA SER A 90 7.56 -9.33 -18.44
C SER A 90 6.99 -9.87 -19.77
N MET A 91 5.70 -10.22 -19.80
CA MET A 91 5.01 -10.67 -21.01
C MET A 91 4.27 -9.54 -21.74
N LEU A 92 4.19 -8.34 -21.15
CA LEU A 92 3.46 -7.20 -21.70
C LEU A 92 4.42 -6.18 -22.35
N ASN A 93 3.93 -5.46 -23.36
CA ASN A 93 4.63 -4.33 -23.95
C ASN A 93 4.46 -3.08 -23.06
N ASP A 94 5.50 -2.23 -23.01
CA ASP A 94 5.52 -0.89 -22.41
C ASP A 94 4.24 -0.08 -22.66
N THR A 95 3.67 -0.11 -23.87
CA THR A 95 2.42 0.62 -24.17
C THR A 95 1.24 0.09 -23.35
N VAL A 96 1.13 -1.22 -23.19
CA VAL A 96 0.04 -1.83 -22.41
C VAL A 96 0.22 -1.50 -20.93
N LEU A 97 1.45 -1.61 -20.42
CA LEU A 97 1.77 -1.26 -19.04
C LEU A 97 1.47 0.23 -18.75
N PHE A 98 1.77 1.12 -19.69
CA PHE A 98 1.47 2.55 -19.58
C PHE A 98 -0.03 2.84 -19.55
N ILE A 99 -0.82 2.17 -20.40
CA ILE A 99 -2.29 2.32 -20.41
C ILE A 99 -2.88 1.79 -19.10
N VAL A 100 -2.47 0.59 -18.66
CA VAL A 100 -2.92 -0.02 -17.40
C VAL A 100 -2.56 0.88 -16.22
N PHE A 101 -1.35 1.44 -16.20
CA PHE A 101 -0.91 2.42 -15.23
C PHE A 101 -1.81 3.66 -15.20
N GLY A 102 -2.11 4.25 -16.37
CA GLY A 102 -2.99 5.42 -16.47
C GLY A 102 -4.40 5.14 -15.97
N VAL A 103 -4.98 4.00 -16.33
CA VAL A 103 -6.31 3.58 -15.85
C VAL A 103 -6.31 3.40 -14.33
N ILE A 104 -5.29 2.74 -13.78
CA ILE A 104 -5.18 2.53 -12.33
C ILE A 104 -4.97 3.86 -11.60
N LEU A 105 -4.19 4.79 -12.14
CA LEU A 105 -4.06 6.13 -11.56
C LEU A 105 -5.40 6.87 -11.51
N LEU A 106 -6.18 6.83 -12.60
CA LEU A 106 -7.50 7.47 -12.65
C LEU A 106 -8.46 6.85 -11.61
N ILE A 107 -8.46 5.53 -11.48
CA ILE A 107 -9.26 4.83 -10.46
C ILE A 107 -8.78 5.18 -9.04
N SER A 108 -7.46 5.25 -8.83
CA SER A 108 -6.84 5.60 -7.53
C SER A 108 -7.16 7.02 -7.08
N ALA A 109 -7.43 7.93 -8.01
CA ALA A 109 -7.82 9.30 -7.70
C ALA A 109 -9.24 9.40 -7.10
N ILE A 110 -10.12 8.44 -7.39
CA ILE A 110 -11.52 8.46 -6.94
C ILE A 110 -11.62 8.38 -5.40
N PRO A 111 -10.96 7.43 -4.70
CA PRO A 111 -10.95 7.40 -3.23
C PRO A 111 -10.33 8.63 -2.57
N LEU A 112 -9.29 9.21 -3.18
CA LEU A 112 -8.59 10.39 -2.66
C LEU A 112 -9.52 11.61 -2.57
N VAL A 113 -10.45 11.73 -3.52
CA VAL A 113 -11.48 12.79 -3.54
C VAL A 113 -12.69 12.43 -2.67
N MET A 114 -13.01 11.13 -2.55
CA MET A 114 -14.25 10.68 -1.92
C MET A 114 -14.17 10.36 -0.42
N ARG A 115 -12.98 10.08 0.16
CA ARG A 115 -12.90 9.58 1.55
C ARG A 115 -11.77 10.19 2.38
N LEU A 116 -12.02 11.41 2.83
CA LEU A 116 -11.41 12.03 4.01
C LEU A 116 -12.52 12.16 5.08
N GLY A 117 -12.91 11.10 5.80
CA GLY A 117 -13.98 11.34 6.80
C GLY A 117 -14.59 10.24 7.67
N GLU A 118 -14.35 8.94 7.49
CA GLU A 118 -14.99 7.95 8.38
C GLU A 118 -14.12 7.59 9.59
N GLU A 119 -14.45 8.21 10.73
CA GLU A 119 -13.95 7.82 12.05
C GLU A 119 -14.68 6.56 12.55
N LEU A 120 -13.92 5.48 12.72
CA LEU A 120 -14.19 4.31 13.55
C LEU A 120 -15.47 3.50 13.17
N PRO A 121 -15.33 2.35 12.49
CA PRO A 121 -16.46 1.43 12.33
C PRO A 121 -16.83 0.82 13.70
N ARG A 122 -17.89 1.35 14.32
CA ARG A 122 -18.50 0.79 15.54
C ARG A 122 -19.39 -0.41 15.16
N GLY A 123 -19.26 -1.52 15.89
CA GLY A 123 -20.15 -2.69 15.74
C GLY A 123 -19.65 -3.83 14.84
N VAL A 124 -18.34 -3.93 14.59
CA VAL A 124 -17.76 -5.04 13.82
C VAL A 124 -17.72 -6.31 14.68
N GLN A 125 -18.44 -7.36 14.25
CA GLN A 125 -18.36 -8.70 14.83
C GLN A 125 -17.25 -9.50 14.15
N ASN A 126 -16.54 -10.34 14.91
CA ASN A 126 -15.48 -11.20 14.37
C ASN A 126 -16.02 -12.26 13.42
N ASP A 127 -15.34 -12.42 12.28
CA ASP A 127 -15.57 -13.58 11.39
C ASP A 127 -14.87 -14.85 11.89
N LYS A 128 -15.34 -16.02 11.46
CA LYS A 128 -14.77 -17.34 11.86
C LYS A 128 -13.25 -17.45 11.63
N TRP A 129 -12.75 -16.83 10.57
CA TRP A 129 -11.32 -16.78 10.24
C TRP A 129 -10.53 -15.85 11.16
N ALA A 130 -11.10 -14.72 11.58
CA ALA A 130 -10.47 -13.79 12.51
C ALA A 130 -10.27 -14.43 13.90
N GLY A 131 -11.25 -15.21 14.36
CA GLY A 131 -11.14 -16.00 15.58
C GLY A 131 -10.10 -17.12 15.49
N ARG A 132 -10.04 -17.85 14.36
CA ARG A 132 -9.06 -18.94 14.13
C ARG A 132 -7.62 -18.43 14.05
N LEU A 133 -7.40 -17.29 13.43
CA LEU A 133 -6.07 -16.69 13.20
C LEU A 133 -5.62 -15.75 14.33
N LYS A 134 -6.43 -15.57 15.39
CA LYS A 134 -6.15 -14.65 16.52
C LYS A 134 -5.71 -13.25 16.05
N LEU A 135 -6.40 -12.74 15.02
CA LEU A 135 -6.18 -11.42 14.41
C LEU A 135 -6.71 -10.22 15.21
N PRO A 136 -7.71 -10.34 16.12
CA PRO A 136 -8.13 -9.23 16.96
C PRO A 136 -6.99 -8.71 17.83
N GLY A 137 -6.93 -7.39 18.02
CA GLY A 137 -5.89 -6.72 18.79
C GLY A 137 -6.40 -5.48 19.50
N THR A 138 -5.52 -4.85 20.26
CA THR A 138 -5.75 -3.54 20.88
C THR A 138 -4.79 -2.54 20.26
N TYR A 139 -5.22 -1.30 20.02
CA TYR A 139 -4.32 -0.19 19.71
C TYR A 139 -4.37 0.82 20.86
N SER A 140 -3.22 1.45 21.16
CA SER A 140 -3.15 2.50 22.18
C SER A 140 -3.49 3.84 21.54
N ASP A 141 -4.54 4.51 22.01
CA ASP A 141 -4.86 5.84 21.50
C ASP A 141 -3.98 6.89 22.20
N ARG A 142 -3.06 7.51 21.45
CA ARG A 142 -2.09 8.52 21.94
C ARG A 142 -2.74 9.73 22.63
N ARG A 143 -4.06 9.92 22.46
CA ARG A 143 -4.82 11.05 23.00
C ARG A 143 -5.49 10.76 24.36
N THR A 144 -5.84 9.50 24.63
CA THR A 144 -6.52 9.07 25.86
C THR A 144 -5.71 8.06 26.68
N HIS A 145 -4.57 7.56 26.17
CA HIS A 145 -3.76 6.49 26.77
C HIS A 145 -4.55 5.19 27.06
N GLU A 146 -5.74 5.03 26.47
CA GLU A 146 -6.55 3.82 26.61
C GLU A 146 -6.29 2.84 25.47
N ASN A 147 -6.34 1.55 25.81
CA ASN A 147 -6.25 0.46 24.85
C ASN A 147 -7.64 0.18 24.27
N VAL A 148 -7.86 0.57 23.02
CA VAL A 148 -9.13 0.33 22.34
C VAL A 148 -9.07 -1.03 21.63
N PRO A 149 -9.89 -2.02 22.03
CA PRO A 149 -9.98 -3.30 21.33
C PRO A 149 -10.69 -3.14 19.99
N TYR A 150 -10.17 -3.79 18.95
CA TYR A 150 -10.81 -3.85 17.65
C TYR A 150 -10.92 -5.29 17.15
N HIS A 151 -11.95 -5.50 16.33
CA HIS A 151 -12.26 -6.77 15.70
C HIS A 151 -11.93 -6.72 14.20
N VAL A 152 -11.73 -7.88 13.61
CA VAL A 152 -11.41 -8.01 12.17
C VAL A 152 -12.53 -8.77 11.49
N ALA A 153 -13.10 -8.20 10.43
CA ALA A 153 -14.15 -8.84 9.62
C ALA A 153 -13.64 -9.20 8.23
N HIS A 154 -14.35 -10.10 7.53
CA HIS A 154 -14.15 -10.41 6.10
C HIS A 154 -12.71 -10.73 5.68
N VAL A 155 -11.98 -11.50 6.52
CA VAL A 155 -10.57 -11.87 6.28
C VAL A 155 -10.32 -12.45 4.87
N PRO A 156 -11.17 -13.33 4.30
CA PRO A 156 -10.95 -13.85 2.94
C PRO A 156 -11.06 -12.77 1.85
N ILE A 157 -11.98 -11.81 1.99
CA ILE A 157 -12.14 -10.70 1.04
C ILE A 157 -10.93 -9.76 1.14
N GLY A 158 -10.48 -9.47 2.37
CA GLY A 158 -9.25 -8.73 2.60
C GLY A 158 -8.03 -9.41 1.97
N PHE A 159 -7.88 -10.72 2.13
CA PHE A 159 -6.80 -11.50 1.53
C PHE A 159 -6.84 -11.48 -0.01
N GLY A 160 -8.03 -11.63 -0.62
CA GLY A 160 -8.19 -11.51 -2.08
C GLY A 160 -7.83 -10.11 -2.60
N MET A 161 -8.27 -9.06 -1.90
CA MET A 161 -7.90 -7.68 -2.23
C MET A 161 -6.39 -7.42 -2.11
N MET A 162 -5.73 -8.03 -1.12
CA MET A 162 -4.27 -7.95 -0.97
C MET A 162 -3.53 -8.64 -2.11
N TYR A 163 -4.03 -9.78 -2.57
CA TYR A 163 -3.48 -10.45 -3.75
C TYR A 163 -3.58 -9.57 -5.00
N VAL A 164 -4.74 -8.96 -5.24
CA VAL A 164 -4.95 -8.03 -6.37
C VAL A 164 -4.06 -6.79 -6.23
N ALA A 165 -3.96 -6.21 -5.03
CA ALA A 165 -3.07 -5.09 -4.75
C ALA A 165 -1.59 -5.46 -4.98
N GLY A 166 -1.18 -6.68 -4.62
CA GLY A 166 0.12 -7.23 -4.93
C GLY A 166 0.35 -7.36 -6.44
N LEU A 167 -0.60 -7.94 -7.16
CA LEU A 167 -0.55 -8.12 -8.61
C LEU A 167 -0.40 -6.78 -9.34
N ILE A 168 -1.16 -5.77 -8.95
CA ILE A 168 -1.03 -4.41 -9.47
C ILE A 168 0.35 -3.82 -9.14
N SER A 169 0.82 -4.02 -7.90
CA SER A 169 2.15 -3.54 -7.48
C SER A 169 3.28 -4.18 -8.28
N GLY A 170 3.19 -5.48 -8.56
CA GLY A 170 4.17 -6.21 -9.37
C GLY A 170 4.13 -5.82 -10.85
N LEU A 171 2.94 -5.53 -11.38
CA LEU A 171 2.77 -5.07 -12.76
C LEU A 171 3.37 -3.68 -12.99
N LEU A 172 3.11 -2.76 -12.06
CA LEU A 172 3.31 -1.32 -12.28
C LEU A 172 4.44 -0.70 -11.45
N GLY A 173 4.94 -1.40 -10.43
CA GLY A 173 6.06 -0.95 -9.59
C GLY A 173 5.82 0.33 -8.78
N ILE A 174 4.57 0.66 -8.51
CA ILE A 174 4.17 1.92 -7.84
C ILE A 174 4.15 1.78 -6.30
N GLY A 175 4.14 0.55 -5.78
CA GLY A 175 3.83 0.27 -4.37
C GLY A 175 2.33 0.39 -4.11
N SER A 176 1.70 -0.68 -3.65
CA SER A 176 0.23 -0.73 -3.44
C SER A 176 -0.25 -0.18 -2.10
N GLY A 177 0.52 0.70 -1.46
CA GLY A 177 0.30 1.16 -0.08
C GLY A 177 -1.10 1.68 0.20
N THR A 178 -1.62 2.58 -0.65
CA THR A 178 -2.97 3.14 -0.50
C THR A 178 -4.08 2.15 -0.81
N PHE A 179 -3.88 1.29 -1.81
CA PHE A 179 -4.81 0.19 -2.10
C PHE A 179 -4.90 -0.78 -0.92
N LYS A 180 -3.77 -1.08 -0.27
CA LYS A 180 -3.73 -1.91 0.93
C LYS A 180 -4.48 -1.26 2.10
N VAL A 181 -4.26 0.04 2.34
CA VAL A 181 -5.00 0.78 3.38
C VAL A 181 -6.49 0.76 3.12
N LEU A 182 -6.92 1.00 1.87
CA LEU A 182 -8.33 0.99 1.48
C LEU A 182 -8.95 -0.40 1.62
N ALA A 183 -8.23 -1.45 1.22
CA ALA A 183 -8.69 -2.83 1.39
C ALA A 183 -8.83 -3.21 2.87
N MET A 184 -7.88 -2.81 3.73
CA MET A 184 -7.92 -3.06 5.17
C MET A 184 -9.05 -2.28 5.87
N ASP A 185 -9.24 -1.01 5.51
CA ASP A 185 -10.27 -0.15 6.07
C ASP A 185 -11.68 -0.52 5.57
N THR A 186 -11.85 -0.68 4.26
CA THR A 186 -13.18 -0.92 3.66
C THR A 186 -13.61 -2.38 3.73
N ALA A 187 -12.72 -3.33 3.42
CA ALA A 187 -13.08 -4.75 3.42
C ALA A 187 -12.97 -5.37 4.82
N MET A 188 -11.86 -5.13 5.52
CA MET A 188 -11.61 -5.73 6.84
C MET A 188 -12.15 -4.90 8.02
N ARG A 189 -12.66 -3.68 7.74
CA ARG A 189 -13.18 -2.73 8.73
C ARG A 189 -12.19 -2.45 9.85
N LEU A 190 -10.91 -2.44 9.52
CA LEU A 190 -9.84 -2.10 10.45
C LEU A 190 -9.82 -0.59 10.70
N PRO A 191 -9.58 -0.12 11.93
CA PRO A 191 -9.42 1.31 12.19
C PRO A 191 -8.32 1.91 11.31
N MET A 192 -8.57 3.09 10.71
CA MET A 192 -7.61 3.78 9.84
C MET A 192 -6.20 3.92 10.44
N LYS A 193 -6.09 4.16 11.75
CA LYS A 193 -4.80 4.23 12.46
C LYS A 193 -4.02 2.90 12.37
N VAL A 194 -4.70 1.76 12.44
CA VAL A 194 -4.11 0.41 12.37
C VAL A 194 -3.88 0.00 10.92
N SER A 195 -4.81 0.32 10.03
CA SER A 195 -4.71 0.04 8.59
C SER A 195 -3.50 0.75 7.96
N THR A 196 -3.30 2.03 8.29
CA THR A 196 -2.17 2.84 7.77
C THR A 196 -0.82 2.37 8.28
N THR A 197 -0.68 2.09 9.57
CA THR A 197 0.57 1.58 10.16
C THR A 197 0.90 0.17 9.67
N THR A 198 -0.11 -0.71 9.60
CA THR A 198 0.06 -2.09 9.11
C THR A 198 0.39 -2.11 7.62
N SER A 199 -0.24 -1.26 6.80
CA SER A 199 0.12 -1.12 5.39
C SER A 199 1.55 -0.62 5.22
N ASN A 200 1.95 0.45 5.92
CA ASN A 200 3.31 0.98 5.82
C ASN A 200 4.38 -0.04 6.20
N PHE A 201 4.11 -0.91 7.18
CA PHE A 201 4.97 -2.04 7.50
C PHE A 201 5.07 -3.05 6.34
N MET A 202 3.97 -3.31 5.63
CA MET A 202 3.89 -4.25 4.51
C MET A 202 4.37 -3.71 3.16
N ILE A 203 4.65 -2.41 3.00
CA ILE A 203 5.17 -1.86 1.73
C ILE A 203 6.68 -2.12 1.61
N GLY A 204 7.38 -2.34 2.73
CA GLY A 204 8.78 -2.74 2.78
C GLY A 204 9.04 -4.09 2.11
#